data_AF-A0A0Q4FPX6-F1
#
_entry.id   AF-A0A0Q4FPX6-F1
#
_cell.length_a   1.000
_cell.length_b   1.000
_cell.length_c   1.000
_cell.angle_alpha   90.00
_cell.angle_beta   90.00
_cell.angle_gamma   90.00
#
_symmetry.space_group_name_H-M   'P 1'
#
loop_
_entity.id
_entity.type
_entity.pdbx_description
1 polymer ?
#
loop_
_entity_poly.entity_id
_entity_poly.type
_entity_poly.pdbx_seq_one_letter_code
_entity_poly.pdbx_strand_id
1 'polypeptide(L)'
;MMESVWQEYADALSAITALETVLARRTATNDTPDGRLLLTLAWLRQEIAAQRLPIPVDRSYVSTVHYLVGSGEVDHIPGVKQPLGELYIVLKGFGLVKERHRAGLIALIDGLLADTARCDAITSPEMAALAEFREIAGILRAGNWPAWRGPADYPFSGIDSDGLEACIPDFFERYSEIEDAVFERICPSPLRKPPLPAPVPGLPPVAPSLPDALAGDLP
;
A
#
# COMPACT_ATOMS: atom_id res chain seq x y z
N MET A 1 -1.79 16.13 -15.72
CA MET A 1 -0.50 15.69 -15.14
C MET A 1 -0.18 16.40 -13.82
N MET A 2 -0.41 17.71 -13.66
CA MET A 2 -0.17 18.39 -12.37
C MET A 2 -1.08 17.89 -11.23
N GLU A 3 -2.37 17.66 -11.49
CA GLU A 3 -3.34 17.28 -10.45
C GLU A 3 -3.05 15.93 -9.78
N SER A 4 -2.41 14.99 -10.50
CA SER A 4 -2.06 13.67 -9.97
C SER A 4 -0.89 13.69 -8.99
N VAL A 5 0.10 14.56 -9.22
CA VAL A 5 1.27 14.76 -8.33
C VAL A 5 0.84 15.35 -6.99
N TRP A 6 0.04 16.42 -7.05
CA TRP A 6 -0.45 17.10 -5.86
C TRP A 6 -1.25 16.19 -4.94
N GLN A 7 -1.95 15.21 -5.52
CA GLN A 7 -2.71 14.26 -4.74
C GLN A 7 -1.85 13.26 -3.99
N GLU A 8 -0.82 12.67 -4.60
CA GLU A 8 0.07 11.75 -3.88
C GLU A 8 0.87 12.50 -2.80
N TYR A 9 1.29 13.74 -3.07
CA TYR A 9 1.89 14.60 -2.05
C TYR A 9 0.93 14.91 -0.90
N ALA A 10 -0.34 15.19 -1.20
CA ALA A 10 -1.34 15.42 -0.17
C ALA A 10 -1.61 14.16 0.67
N ASP A 11 -1.68 12.99 0.04
CA ASP A 11 -1.86 11.71 0.74
C ASP A 11 -0.66 11.40 1.64
N ALA A 12 0.57 11.58 1.13
CA ALA A 12 1.79 11.43 1.92
C ALA A 12 1.83 12.41 3.09
N LEU A 13 1.52 13.69 2.88
CA LEU A 13 1.50 14.69 3.96
C LEU A 13 0.43 14.38 5.00
N SER A 14 -0.74 13.87 4.59
CA SER A 14 -1.80 13.43 5.49
C SER A 14 -1.32 12.29 6.39
N ALA A 15 -0.72 11.26 5.80
CA ALA A 15 -0.15 10.12 6.53
C ALA A 15 0.97 10.55 7.49
N ILE A 16 1.88 11.43 7.03
CA ILE A 16 2.95 12.01 7.86
C ILE A 16 2.35 12.77 9.07
N THR A 17 1.31 13.57 8.85
CA THR A 17 0.66 14.37 9.91
C THR A 17 -0.03 13.48 10.94
N ALA A 18 -0.69 12.41 10.50
CA ALA A 18 -1.28 11.42 11.37
C ALA A 18 -0.22 10.70 12.21
N LEU A 19 0.91 10.30 11.60
CA LEU A 19 2.03 9.68 12.30
C LEU A 19 2.62 10.60 13.37
N GLU A 20 2.87 11.87 13.05
CA GLU A 20 3.41 12.80 14.03
C GLU A 20 2.47 13.07 15.20
N THR A 21 1.16 13.06 14.94
CA THR A 21 0.16 13.17 15.99
C THR A 21 0.24 11.96 16.94
N VAL A 22 0.35 10.75 16.39
CA VAL A 22 0.52 9.50 17.17
C VAL A 22 1.86 9.49 17.93
N LEU A 23 2.91 10.08 17.34
CA LEU A 23 4.27 10.07 17.86
C LEU A 23 4.63 11.33 18.69
N ALA A 24 3.69 12.23 18.95
CA ALA A 24 3.95 13.58 19.49
C ALA A 24 4.72 13.64 20.83
N ARG A 25 4.74 12.54 21.60
CA ARG A 25 5.46 12.44 22.90
C ARG A 25 6.81 11.73 22.80
N ARG A 26 7.24 11.36 21.60
CA ARG A 26 8.48 10.63 21.34
C ARG A 26 9.56 11.59 20.88
N THR A 27 10.80 11.18 21.06
CA THR A 27 11.97 12.00 20.73
C THR A 27 12.53 11.57 19.39
N ALA A 28 12.79 12.51 18.49
CA ALA A 28 13.52 12.25 17.26
C ALA A 28 14.98 11.90 17.60
N THR A 29 15.39 10.66 17.35
CA THR A 29 16.75 10.15 17.59
C THR A 29 17.02 8.95 16.67
N ASN A 30 18.29 8.64 16.41
CA ASN A 30 18.65 7.41 15.70
C ASN A 30 18.64 6.16 16.59
N ASP A 31 18.50 6.32 17.91
CA ASP A 31 18.66 5.22 18.86
C ASP A 31 17.44 4.28 18.92
N THR A 32 16.25 4.77 18.55
CA THR A 32 15.00 4.01 18.64
C THR A 32 14.27 3.95 17.30
N PRO A 33 13.48 2.89 17.03
CA PRO A 33 12.74 2.74 15.77
C PRO A 33 11.78 3.90 15.49
N ASP A 34 11.06 4.36 16.50
CA ASP A 34 10.14 5.49 16.46
C ASP A 34 10.86 6.84 16.34
N GLY A 35 12.04 6.99 16.93
CA GLY A 35 12.89 8.16 16.75
C GLY A 35 13.39 8.27 15.32
N ARG A 36 13.85 7.15 14.71
CA ARG A 36 14.28 7.08 13.31
C ARG A 36 13.12 7.38 12.36
N LEU A 37 11.92 6.92 12.70
CA LEU A 37 10.70 7.27 11.98
C LEU A 37 10.47 8.79 12.00
N LEU A 38 10.49 9.44 13.18
CA LEU A 38 10.32 10.90 13.28
C LEU A 38 11.34 11.68 12.43
N LEU A 39 12.61 11.27 12.43
CA LEU A 39 13.65 11.89 11.58
C LEU A 39 13.33 11.71 10.09
N THR A 40 12.88 10.52 9.70
CA THR A 40 12.49 10.21 8.32
C THR A 40 11.27 11.02 7.89
N LEU A 41 10.27 11.19 8.76
CA LEU A 41 9.07 12.00 8.51
C LEU A 41 9.40 13.49 8.33
N ALA A 42 10.32 14.03 9.13
CA ALA A 42 10.78 15.40 9.00
C ALA A 42 11.45 15.64 7.63
N TRP A 43 12.34 14.72 7.22
CA TRP A 43 12.98 14.78 5.90
C TRP A 43 11.95 14.66 4.76
N LEU A 44 11.06 13.67 4.81
CA LEU A 44 10.02 13.47 3.78
C LEU A 44 9.15 14.71 3.61
N ARG A 45 8.71 15.34 4.70
CA ARG A 45 7.93 16.58 4.63
C ARG A 45 8.71 17.69 3.93
N GLN A 46 9.98 17.87 4.27
CA GLN A 46 10.83 18.88 3.64
C GLN A 46 10.94 18.65 2.13
N GLU A 47 11.16 17.40 1.70
CA GLU A 47 11.27 17.06 0.28
C GLU A 47 9.95 17.21 -0.48
N ILE A 48 8.82 16.85 0.13
CA ILE A 48 7.49 17.07 -0.46
C ILE A 48 7.18 18.56 -0.57
N ALA A 49 7.44 19.35 0.48
CA ALA A 49 7.23 20.79 0.47
C ALA A 49 8.10 21.49 -0.59
N ALA A 50 9.33 21.02 -0.78
CA ALA A 50 10.22 21.47 -1.84
C ALA A 50 9.86 20.88 -3.23
N GLN A 51 8.89 19.98 -3.31
CA GLN A 51 8.47 19.27 -4.53
C GLN A 51 9.61 18.51 -5.23
N ARG A 52 10.56 18.00 -4.44
CA ARG A 52 11.77 17.29 -4.92
C ARG A 52 11.65 15.78 -4.91
N LEU A 53 10.57 15.25 -4.34
CA LEU A 53 10.38 13.82 -4.10
C LEU A 53 9.66 13.15 -5.30
N PRO A 54 10.32 12.34 -6.13
CA PRO A 54 9.61 11.55 -7.14
C PRO A 54 8.75 10.48 -6.48
N ILE A 55 7.63 10.09 -7.09
CA ILE A 55 6.79 8.98 -6.63
C ILE A 55 6.64 7.98 -7.79
N PRO A 56 7.08 6.71 -7.66
CA PRO A 56 7.63 6.08 -6.47
C PRO A 56 8.98 6.67 -6.03
N VAL A 57 9.21 6.65 -4.72
CA VAL A 57 10.48 7.02 -4.11
C VAL A 57 11.41 5.80 -4.16
N ASP A 58 12.67 6.03 -4.52
CA ASP A 58 13.67 4.97 -4.47
C ASP A 58 13.85 4.46 -3.02
N ARG A 59 13.95 3.13 -2.88
CA ARG A 59 14.02 2.45 -1.57
C ARG A 59 15.18 2.95 -0.72
N SER A 60 16.27 3.41 -1.31
CA SER A 60 17.43 3.94 -0.57
C SER A 60 17.11 5.18 0.26
N TYR A 61 16.11 5.97 -0.13
CA TYR A 61 15.66 7.17 0.61
C TYR A 61 14.65 6.86 1.71
N VAL A 62 13.88 5.78 1.57
CA VAL A 62 12.74 5.45 2.44
C VAL A 62 12.89 4.09 3.11
N SER A 63 14.14 3.64 3.26
CA SER A 63 14.50 2.35 3.85
C SER A 63 13.94 2.18 5.27
N THR A 64 13.93 3.24 6.07
CA THR A 64 13.33 3.24 7.42
C THR A 64 11.84 2.91 7.37
N VAL A 65 11.06 3.55 6.50
CA VAL A 65 9.61 3.28 6.38
C VAL A 65 9.38 1.84 5.95
N HIS A 66 10.10 1.36 4.93
CA HIS A 66 10.01 -0.02 4.47
C HIS A 66 10.35 -1.03 5.57
N TYR A 67 11.44 -0.76 6.29
CA TYR A 67 11.89 -1.63 7.37
C TYR A 67 10.85 -1.73 8.48
N LEU A 68 10.34 -0.59 8.96
CA LEU A 68 9.41 -0.54 10.08
C LEU A 68 8.04 -1.15 9.75
N VAL A 69 7.57 -1.03 8.51
CA VAL A 69 6.37 -1.75 8.04
C VAL A 69 6.60 -3.27 8.06
N GLY A 70 7.78 -3.73 7.60
CA GLY A 70 8.08 -5.16 7.53
C GLY A 70 8.43 -5.80 8.89
N SER A 71 9.11 -5.06 9.77
CA SER A 71 9.55 -5.57 11.08
C SER A 71 8.49 -5.46 12.17
N GLY A 72 7.52 -4.55 12.03
CA GLY A 72 6.49 -4.30 13.03
C GLY A 72 7.03 -3.73 14.35
N GLU A 73 8.27 -3.23 14.39
CA GLU A 73 8.91 -2.74 15.63
C GLU A 73 8.13 -1.60 16.30
N VAL A 74 7.34 -0.87 15.53
CA VAL A 74 6.50 0.22 16.01
C VAL A 74 5.03 -0.19 16.19
N ASP A 75 4.63 -1.42 15.88
CA ASP A 75 3.21 -1.85 15.95
C ASP A 75 2.62 -1.78 17.36
N HIS A 76 3.47 -1.81 18.39
CA HIS A 76 3.08 -1.61 19.78
C HIS A 76 2.55 -0.20 20.07
N ILE A 77 2.72 0.77 19.16
CA ILE A 77 2.28 2.16 19.30
C ILE A 77 0.83 2.28 18.80
N PRO A 78 -0.15 2.58 19.67
CA PRO A 78 -1.55 2.64 19.26
C PRO A 78 -1.77 3.67 18.14
N GLY A 79 -2.36 3.22 17.03
CA GLY A 79 -2.70 4.07 15.89
C GLY A 79 -1.57 4.33 14.88
N VAL A 80 -0.36 3.77 15.06
CA VAL A 80 0.75 4.00 14.11
C VAL A 80 0.62 3.18 12.83
N LYS A 81 0.09 1.95 12.94
CA LYS A 81 0.13 0.96 11.86
C LYS A 81 -0.54 1.44 10.58
N GLN A 82 -1.75 1.99 10.70
CA GLN A 82 -2.51 2.47 9.56
C GLN A 82 -1.80 3.61 8.81
N PRO A 83 -1.47 4.75 9.41
CA PRO A 83 -0.84 5.85 8.68
C PRO A 83 0.60 5.52 8.23
N LEU A 84 1.30 4.59 8.90
CA LEU A 84 2.60 4.08 8.42
C LEU A 84 2.44 3.25 7.13
N GLY A 85 1.44 2.37 7.10
CA GLY A 85 1.08 1.59 5.91
C GLY A 85 0.65 2.50 4.75
N GLU A 86 -0.22 3.47 5.01
CA GLU A 86 -0.65 4.45 4.00
C GLU A 86 0.54 5.23 3.42
N LEU A 87 1.45 5.70 4.27
CA LEU A 87 2.67 6.37 3.81
C LEU A 87 3.53 5.44 2.94
N TYR A 88 3.75 4.20 3.37
CA TYR A 88 4.49 3.21 2.59
C TYR A 88 3.88 2.97 1.20
N ILE A 89 2.56 2.79 1.12
CA ILE A 89 1.82 2.55 -0.13
C ILE A 89 1.99 3.74 -1.09
N VAL A 90 1.86 4.97 -0.58
CA VAL A 90 2.04 6.20 -1.38
C VAL A 90 3.48 6.33 -1.87
N LEU A 91 4.47 6.15 -1.00
CA LEU A 91 5.89 6.24 -1.39
C LEU A 91 6.29 5.18 -2.42
N LYS A 92 5.64 4.02 -2.40
CA LYS A 92 5.80 2.95 -3.41
C LYS A 92 5.12 3.26 -4.75
N GLY A 93 4.40 4.37 -4.86
CA GLY A 93 3.69 4.77 -6.07
C GLY A 93 2.45 3.93 -6.37
N PHE A 94 2.00 3.10 -5.43
CA PHE A 94 0.74 2.37 -5.60
C PHE A 94 -0.45 3.30 -5.46
N GLY A 95 -0.35 4.31 -4.58
CA GLY A 95 -1.44 5.22 -4.27
C GLY A 95 -2.55 4.56 -3.46
N LEU A 96 -3.38 5.40 -2.82
CA LEU A 96 -4.47 4.93 -1.97
C LEU A 96 -5.77 4.74 -2.75
N VAL A 97 -6.51 3.70 -2.42
CA VAL A 97 -7.91 3.54 -2.83
C VAL A 97 -8.74 4.66 -2.25
N LYS A 98 -9.56 5.29 -3.09
CA LYS A 98 -10.48 6.36 -2.70
C LYS A 98 -11.87 6.05 -3.23
N GLU A 99 -12.85 6.80 -2.74
CA GLU A 99 -14.26 6.70 -3.14
C GLU A 99 -14.47 6.55 -4.65
N ARG A 100 -13.80 7.41 -5.44
CA ARG A 100 -13.90 7.39 -6.91
C ARG A 100 -13.39 6.09 -7.57
N HIS A 101 -12.55 5.30 -6.89
CA HIS A 101 -12.02 4.03 -7.41
C HIS A 101 -12.99 2.87 -7.19
N ARG A 102 -14.02 3.05 -6.35
CA ARG A 102 -15.00 2.02 -6.00
C ARG A 102 -15.64 1.36 -7.21
N ALA A 103 -16.07 2.15 -8.21
CA ALA A 103 -16.68 1.62 -9.42
C ALA A 103 -15.72 0.73 -10.22
N GLY A 104 -14.45 1.13 -10.31
CA GLY A 104 -13.39 0.33 -10.94
C GLY A 104 -13.13 -0.97 -10.18
N LEU A 105 -13.10 -0.92 -8.85
CA LEU A 105 -12.92 -2.10 -8.01
C LEU A 105 -14.09 -3.10 -8.16
N ILE A 106 -15.33 -2.61 -8.21
CA ILE A 106 -16.51 -3.45 -8.50
C ILE A 106 -16.36 -4.13 -9.87
N ALA A 107 -15.92 -3.40 -10.89
CA ALA A 107 -15.69 -3.96 -12.22
C ALA A 107 -14.58 -5.04 -12.24
N LEU A 108 -13.52 -4.88 -11.43
CA LEU A 108 -12.47 -5.91 -11.29
C LEU A 108 -13.03 -7.19 -10.66
N ILE A 109 -13.82 -7.06 -9.59
CA ILE A 109 -14.47 -8.19 -8.93
C ILE A 109 -15.45 -8.88 -9.88
N ASP A 110 -16.29 -8.10 -10.58
CA ASP A 110 -17.27 -8.64 -11.53
C ASP A 110 -16.59 -9.34 -12.71
N GLY A 111 -15.47 -8.79 -13.20
CA GLY A 111 -14.67 -9.44 -14.23
C GLY A 111 -14.10 -10.77 -13.77
N LEU A 112 -13.53 -10.84 -12.56
CA LEU A 112 -13.03 -12.08 -11.99
C LEU A 112 -14.15 -13.11 -11.84
N LEU A 113 -15.28 -12.72 -11.25
CA LEU A 113 -16.44 -13.59 -11.07
C LEU A 113 -17.03 -14.07 -12.40
N ALA A 114 -17.05 -13.24 -13.44
CA ALA A 114 -17.54 -13.62 -14.76
C ALA A 114 -16.64 -14.67 -15.43
N ASP A 115 -15.31 -14.57 -15.24
CA ASP A 115 -14.38 -15.56 -15.78
C ASP A 115 -14.56 -16.94 -15.14
N THR A 116 -14.96 -17.00 -13.86
CA THR A 116 -15.25 -18.28 -13.17
C THR A 116 -16.41 -19.07 -13.80
N ALA A 117 -17.34 -18.40 -14.49
CA ALA A 117 -18.46 -19.07 -15.15
C ALA A 117 -18.01 -19.97 -16.33
N ARG A 118 -16.75 -19.86 -16.76
CA ARG A 118 -16.14 -20.67 -17.82
C ARG A 118 -15.28 -21.82 -17.29
N CYS A 119 -15.18 -21.97 -15.97
CA CYS A 119 -14.37 -23.01 -15.35
C CYS A 119 -15.22 -24.24 -15.05
N ASP A 120 -14.82 -25.38 -15.61
CA ASP A 120 -15.57 -26.64 -15.46
C ASP A 120 -15.21 -27.41 -14.16
N ALA A 121 -14.11 -27.05 -13.50
CA ALA A 121 -13.54 -27.80 -12.38
C ALA A 121 -13.28 -26.92 -11.14
N ILE A 122 -14.29 -26.18 -10.68
CA ILE A 122 -14.21 -25.41 -9.42
C ILE A 122 -14.59 -26.32 -8.24
N THR A 123 -13.74 -26.38 -7.23
CA THR A 123 -13.96 -27.11 -5.99
C THR A 123 -14.94 -26.40 -5.06
N SER A 124 -15.51 -27.11 -4.08
CA SER A 124 -16.41 -26.51 -3.09
C SER A 124 -15.76 -25.38 -2.26
N PRO A 125 -14.49 -25.50 -1.81
CA PRO A 125 -13.79 -24.40 -1.14
C PRO A 125 -13.64 -23.16 -2.02
N GLU A 126 -13.23 -23.31 -3.28
CA GLU A 126 -13.13 -22.18 -4.22
C GLU A 126 -14.49 -21.52 -4.47
N MET A 127 -15.56 -22.31 -4.60
CA MET A 127 -16.91 -21.75 -4.73
C MET A 127 -17.34 -20.92 -3.51
N ALA A 128 -16.94 -21.33 -2.30
CA ALA A 128 -17.22 -20.59 -1.06
C ALA A 128 -16.45 -19.26 -1.05
N ALA A 129 -15.16 -19.27 -1.39
CA ALA A 129 -14.35 -18.06 -1.51
C ALA A 129 -14.91 -17.09 -2.56
N LEU A 130 -15.37 -17.59 -3.71
CA LEU A 130 -16.04 -16.79 -4.73
C LEU A 130 -17.37 -16.20 -4.24
N ALA A 131 -18.09 -16.88 -3.35
CA ALA A 131 -19.30 -16.34 -2.74
C ALA A 131 -18.98 -15.14 -1.83
N GLU A 132 -17.86 -15.18 -1.10
CA GLU A 132 -17.39 -14.03 -0.31
C GLU A 132 -17.02 -12.84 -1.20
N PHE A 133 -16.38 -13.07 -2.36
CA PHE A 133 -16.14 -12.00 -3.34
C PHE A 133 -17.44 -11.35 -3.85
N ARG A 134 -18.50 -12.15 -4.07
CA ARG A 134 -19.83 -11.62 -4.41
C ARG A 134 -20.40 -10.74 -3.29
N GLU A 135 -20.23 -11.14 -2.04
CA GLU A 135 -20.64 -10.36 -0.88
C GLU A 135 -19.87 -9.03 -0.80
N ILE A 136 -18.54 -9.07 -0.95
CA ILE A 136 -17.68 -7.89 -1.00
C ILE A 136 -18.16 -6.92 -2.09
N ALA A 137 -18.43 -7.40 -3.30
CA ALA A 137 -18.98 -6.57 -4.37
C ALA A 137 -20.35 -5.99 -4.00
N GLY A 138 -21.21 -6.75 -3.32
CA GLY A 138 -22.49 -6.27 -2.79
C GLY A 138 -22.33 -5.13 -1.79
N ILE A 139 -21.41 -5.26 -0.83
CA ILE A 139 -21.08 -4.22 0.15
C ILE A 139 -20.61 -2.94 -0.55
N LEU A 140 -19.69 -3.08 -1.51
CA LEU A 140 -19.17 -1.95 -2.28
C LEU A 140 -20.28 -1.24 -3.08
N ARG A 141 -21.17 -2.00 -3.75
CA ARG A 141 -22.32 -1.44 -4.48
C ARG A 141 -23.31 -0.71 -3.58
N ALA A 142 -23.45 -1.15 -2.32
CA ALA A 142 -24.29 -0.47 -1.34
C ALA A 142 -23.67 0.85 -0.81
N GLY A 143 -22.51 1.26 -1.32
CA GLY A 143 -21.81 2.47 -0.88
C GLY A 143 -20.97 2.28 0.37
N ASN A 144 -20.88 1.05 0.89
CA ASN A 144 -20.10 0.73 2.08
C ASN A 144 -18.72 0.18 1.71
N TRP A 145 -17.81 0.15 2.68
CA TRP A 145 -16.52 -0.53 2.56
C TRP A 145 -16.56 -1.80 3.41
N PRO A 146 -16.04 -2.94 2.93
CA PRO A 146 -15.90 -4.13 3.75
C PRO A 146 -15.10 -3.84 5.02
N ALA A 147 -15.43 -4.55 6.11
CA ALA A 147 -14.63 -4.49 7.33
C ALA A 147 -13.20 -4.95 7.03
N TRP A 148 -12.23 -4.34 7.70
CA TRP A 148 -10.84 -4.77 7.61
C TRP A 148 -10.71 -6.22 8.08
N ARG A 149 -9.87 -6.98 7.39
CA ARG A 149 -9.55 -8.38 7.67
C ARG A 149 -8.03 -8.55 7.65
N GLY A 150 -7.49 -9.46 8.46
CA GLY A 150 -6.09 -9.84 8.35
C GLY A 150 -5.87 -10.80 7.16
N PRO A 151 -4.64 -10.95 6.66
CA PRO A 151 -4.35 -11.85 5.54
C PRO A 151 -4.80 -13.30 5.75
N ALA A 152 -4.84 -13.76 7.00
CA ALA A 152 -5.33 -15.10 7.35
C ALA A 152 -6.85 -15.27 7.13
N ASP A 153 -7.61 -14.18 7.11
CA ASP A 153 -9.07 -14.14 6.99
C ASP A 153 -9.53 -13.70 5.58
N TYR A 154 -8.59 -13.63 4.62
CA TYR A 154 -8.90 -13.34 3.23
C TYR A 154 -9.62 -14.53 2.57
N PRO A 155 -10.55 -14.32 1.62
CA PRO A 155 -11.38 -15.39 1.07
C PRO A 155 -10.61 -16.60 0.53
N PHE A 156 -9.41 -16.41 -0.05
CA PHE A 156 -8.59 -17.50 -0.59
C PHE A 156 -7.45 -17.93 0.35
N SER A 157 -7.39 -17.42 1.58
CA SER A 157 -6.37 -17.78 2.56
C SER A 157 -6.41 -19.27 2.90
N GLY A 158 -5.32 -19.99 2.62
CA GLY A 158 -5.20 -21.42 2.89
C GLY A 158 -6.06 -22.32 2.00
N ILE A 159 -6.63 -21.79 0.91
CA ILE A 159 -7.39 -22.54 -0.08
C ILE A 159 -6.48 -22.88 -1.26
N ASP A 160 -6.37 -24.17 -1.56
CA ASP A 160 -5.79 -24.63 -2.81
C ASP A 160 -6.72 -24.21 -3.98
N SER A 161 -6.18 -23.37 -4.86
CA SER A 161 -6.93 -22.72 -5.94
C SER A 161 -6.50 -23.21 -7.32
N ASP A 162 -5.91 -24.40 -7.40
CA ASP A 162 -5.46 -25.06 -8.64
C ASP A 162 -6.54 -25.07 -9.74
N GLY A 163 -7.81 -25.24 -9.36
CA GLY A 163 -8.94 -25.27 -10.29
C GLY A 163 -9.16 -23.93 -10.97
N LEU A 164 -9.10 -22.84 -10.19
CA LEU A 164 -9.19 -21.47 -10.68
C LEU A 164 -7.93 -21.03 -11.43
N GLU A 165 -6.74 -21.41 -10.99
CA GLU A 165 -5.47 -21.14 -11.69
C GLU A 165 -5.43 -21.75 -13.09
N ALA A 166 -5.91 -23.00 -13.21
CA ALA A 166 -5.88 -23.72 -14.47
C ALA A 166 -6.81 -23.10 -15.53
N CYS A 167 -7.86 -22.38 -15.11
CA CYS A 167 -8.87 -21.84 -16.02
C CYS A 167 -8.83 -20.31 -16.18
N ILE A 168 -8.32 -19.56 -15.20
CA ILE A 168 -8.28 -18.10 -15.21
C ILE A 168 -6.82 -17.62 -15.26
N PRO A 169 -6.39 -17.00 -16.37
CA PRO A 169 -5.07 -16.39 -16.45
C PRO A 169 -4.85 -15.38 -15.32
N ASP A 170 -3.68 -15.49 -14.69
CA ASP A 170 -3.21 -14.60 -13.63
C ASP A 170 -4.21 -14.49 -12.47
N PHE A 171 -4.94 -15.58 -12.17
CA PHE A 171 -5.91 -15.63 -11.08
C PHE A 171 -5.34 -15.08 -9.77
N PHE A 172 -4.13 -15.53 -9.41
CA PHE A 172 -3.45 -15.12 -8.19
C PHE A 172 -3.18 -13.62 -8.12
N GLU A 173 -2.68 -13.06 -9.20
CA GLU A 173 -2.40 -11.63 -9.29
C GLU A 173 -3.71 -10.82 -9.22
N ARG A 174 -4.73 -11.24 -9.97
CA ARG A 174 -6.02 -10.54 -10.02
C ARG A 174 -6.76 -10.57 -8.69
N TYR A 175 -6.80 -11.71 -7.99
CA TYR A 175 -7.43 -11.76 -6.67
C TYR A 175 -6.62 -10.96 -5.66
N SER A 176 -5.27 -11.08 -5.67
CA SER A 176 -4.41 -10.39 -4.70
C SER A 176 -4.56 -8.88 -4.83
N GLU A 177 -4.63 -8.36 -6.06
CA GLU A 177 -4.90 -6.94 -6.31
C GLU A 177 -6.25 -6.47 -5.75
N ILE A 178 -7.28 -7.32 -5.81
CA ILE A 178 -8.60 -6.99 -5.24
C ILE A 178 -8.53 -7.01 -3.71
N GLU A 179 -7.90 -8.02 -3.10
CA GLU A 179 -7.77 -8.12 -1.65
C GLU A 179 -6.96 -6.95 -1.08
N ASP A 180 -5.82 -6.64 -1.69
CA ASP A 180 -5.00 -5.48 -1.36
C ASP A 180 -5.80 -4.16 -1.48
N ALA A 181 -6.64 -4.04 -2.51
CA ALA A 181 -7.47 -2.85 -2.69
C ALA A 181 -8.59 -2.74 -1.65
N VAL A 182 -9.22 -3.86 -1.30
CA VAL A 182 -10.34 -3.91 -0.36
C VAL A 182 -9.86 -3.75 1.08
N PHE A 183 -8.85 -4.52 1.49
CA PHE A 183 -8.45 -4.62 2.89
C PHE A 183 -7.27 -3.71 3.23
N GLU A 184 -6.30 -3.58 2.33
CA GLU A 184 -5.09 -2.75 2.55
C GLU A 184 -5.17 -1.35 1.91
N ARG A 185 -6.29 -1.05 1.22
CA ARG A 185 -6.55 0.22 0.52
C ARG A 185 -5.48 0.58 -0.52
N ILE A 186 -4.84 -0.41 -1.12
CA ILE A 186 -3.83 -0.22 -2.18
C ILE A 186 -4.55 -0.03 -3.52
N CYS A 187 -4.25 1.04 -4.27
CA CYS A 187 -4.91 1.20 -5.57
C CYS A 187 -4.54 0.02 -6.49
N PRO A 188 -5.51 -0.70 -7.09
CA PRO A 188 -5.22 -1.84 -7.95
C PRO A 188 -4.54 -1.38 -9.24
N SER A 189 -3.67 -2.21 -9.84
CA SER A 189 -2.77 -1.79 -10.93
C SER A 189 -3.45 -1.07 -12.09
N PRO A 190 -4.64 -1.50 -12.59
CA PRO A 190 -5.34 -0.82 -13.67
C PRO A 190 -5.80 0.61 -13.31
N LEU A 191 -5.89 0.93 -12.02
CA LEU A 191 -6.30 2.23 -11.49
C LEU A 191 -5.13 3.03 -10.92
N ARG A 192 -3.90 2.48 -10.93
CA ARG A 192 -2.71 3.18 -10.46
C ARG A 192 -2.35 4.32 -11.40
N LYS A 193 -1.78 5.37 -10.81
CA LYS A 193 -1.19 6.45 -11.60
C LYS A 193 0.16 5.97 -12.16
N PRO A 194 0.57 6.46 -13.35
CA PRO A 194 1.93 6.25 -13.80
C PRO A 194 2.93 6.91 -12.82
N PRO A 195 4.21 6.49 -12.84
CA PRO A 195 5.27 7.18 -12.10
C PRO A 195 5.22 8.70 -12.31
N LEU A 196 5.33 9.41 -11.21
CA LEU A 196 5.23 10.85 -11.09
C LEU A 196 6.65 11.41 -10.87
N PRO A 197 7.25 12.05 -11.89
CA PRO A 197 8.54 12.71 -11.70
C PRO A 197 8.39 13.85 -10.69
N ALA A 198 9.48 14.16 -9.98
CA ALA A 198 9.51 15.31 -9.10
C ALA A 198 9.26 16.60 -9.91
N PRO A 199 8.31 17.47 -9.50
CA PRO A 199 8.09 18.77 -10.17
C PRO A 199 9.35 19.64 -10.20
N VAL A 200 10.17 19.55 -9.15
CA VAL A 200 11.47 20.22 -9.06
C VAL A 200 12.55 19.14 -8.98
N PRO A 201 13.37 18.95 -10.02
CA PRO A 201 14.51 18.03 -9.95
C PRO A 201 15.45 18.44 -8.81
N GLY A 202 15.82 17.50 -7.94
CA GLY A 202 16.64 17.82 -6.78
C GLY A 202 17.24 16.64 -6.02
N LEU A 203 16.61 15.46 -6.08
CA LEU A 203 17.20 14.23 -5.55
C LEU A 203 17.90 13.45 -6.67
N PRO A 204 19.11 12.93 -6.45
CA PRO A 204 19.68 11.94 -7.36
C PRO A 204 18.81 10.67 -7.43
N PRO A 205 19.00 9.80 -8.44
CA PRO A 205 18.19 8.60 -8.60
C PRO A 205 18.24 7.64 -7.39
N VAL A 206 19.34 7.67 -6.65
CA VAL A 206 19.57 6.88 -5.44
C VAL A 206 20.25 7.75 -4.39
N ALA A 207 20.00 7.44 -3.11
CA ALA A 207 20.69 8.08 -2.02
C ALA A 207 22.21 7.85 -2.15
N PRO A 208 23.04 8.87 -1.86
CA PRO A 208 24.48 8.68 -1.84
C PRO A 208 24.85 7.59 -0.84
N SER A 209 25.84 6.78 -1.19
CA SER A 209 26.42 5.81 -0.26
C SER A 209 26.88 6.50 1.02
N LEU A 210 26.79 5.79 2.14
CA LEU A 210 27.40 6.25 3.36
C LEU A 210 28.88 6.54 3.10
N PRO A 211 29.44 7.63 3.67
CA PRO A 211 30.88 7.85 3.65
C PRO A 211 31.61 6.60 4.13
N ASP A 212 32.76 6.28 3.55
CA ASP A 212 33.54 5.07 3.90
C ASP A 212 33.79 4.93 5.41
N ALA A 213 33.93 6.06 6.11
CA ALA A 213 34.08 6.13 7.57
C ALA A 213 32.87 5.60 8.38
N LEU A 214 31.72 5.38 7.74
CA LEU A 214 30.48 4.90 8.35
C LEU A 214 30.01 3.56 7.75
N ALA A 215 30.71 3.03 6.75
CA ALA A 215 30.29 1.85 5.99
C ALA A 215 30.47 0.51 6.74
N GLY A 216 31.11 0.50 7.92
CA GLY A 216 31.34 -0.70 8.74
C GLY A 216 30.96 -0.58 10.22
N ASP A 217 30.47 0.59 10.65
CA ASP A 217 30.17 0.90 12.07
C ASP A 217 28.67 1.01 12.36
N LEU A 218 27.82 0.68 11.38
CA LEU A 218 26.39 0.53 11.63
C LEU A 218 26.12 -0.90 12.11
N PRO A 219 25.41 -1.07 13.24
CA PRO A 219 25.07 -2.39 13.77
C PRO A 219 24.19 -3.21 12.81
#